data_AF-A0A6H9HEH1-F1
#
_entry.id   AF-A0A6H9HEH1-F1
#
_cell.length_a   1.000
_cell.length_b   1.000
_cell.length_c   1.000
_cell.angle_alpha   90.00
_cell.angle_beta   90.00
_cell.angle_gamma   90.00
#
_symmetry.space_group_name_H-M   'P 1'
#
loop_
_entity.id
_entity.type
_entity.pdbx_description
1 polymer ?
#
loop_
_entity_poly.entity_id
_entity_poly.type
_entity_poly.pdbx_seq_one_letter_code
_entity_poly.pdbx_strand_id
1 'polypeptide(L)'
;MSLKLRQETVDRLKPIFASCFEKITVTGDCIASLDDAFGIIYDAEELLPKTGPRRDDILKYIGGRSLLKFTSWFADNLLRGRTYDRDAQRKPLLEVVGSDSAETLATKALEAYQSLPWDYWASVVLPKPLADFFTQLGEVTEVGDGIRVICDPDEIERTVPVDLVFTGVGGLFGLFNPPKPSAVLQVRARGLLVENAKTEALEDLISLVKAFFGLSIALGLFRVEQRSEIFPAQREIYFLLCENEGVAGGRQKFTERDSSGISRIVPNEKSRRYEYIAPELKAVFSDVAENQKLLRACEWLFNAHIGDDSMLQFVQATVVLEVVLGDKDTSEEIGLGALLANRCAYMIGKTATERAKILRDFKALYAVRSRIVHSGKHRLTDEEEIKLFQMLWIGRRVIQAEVDLIVRDRGSEVTRRIAEVLSGDA
;
A
#
# COMPACT_ATOMS: atom_id res chain seq x y z
N MET A 1 -15.19 -3.44 -14.14
CA MET A 1 -16.24 -2.44 -13.93
C MET A 1 -15.64 -1.09 -14.24
N SER A 2 -16.42 -0.18 -14.83
CA SER A 2 -15.99 1.19 -15.09
C SER A 2 -16.93 2.17 -14.37
N LEU A 3 -16.45 3.37 -14.00
CA LEU A 3 -17.18 4.33 -13.16
C LEU A 3 -18.53 4.78 -13.76
N LYS A 4 -18.66 4.76 -15.09
CA LYS A 4 -19.87 5.08 -15.89
C LYS A 4 -20.76 6.15 -15.23
N LEU A 5 -20.34 7.41 -15.35
CA LEU A 5 -21.13 8.55 -14.90
C LEU A 5 -22.47 8.63 -15.67
N ARG A 6 -23.46 9.34 -15.12
CA ARG A 6 -24.69 9.62 -15.88
C ARG A 6 -24.34 10.52 -17.06
N GLN A 7 -24.96 10.30 -18.21
CA GLN A 7 -24.72 11.11 -19.41
C GLN A 7 -24.89 12.61 -19.13
N GLU A 8 -25.94 12.99 -18.39
CA GLU A 8 -26.16 14.38 -17.95
C GLU A 8 -24.96 14.97 -17.18
N THR A 9 -24.33 14.20 -16.29
CA THR A 9 -23.13 14.63 -15.57
C THR A 9 -21.95 14.81 -16.52
N VAL A 10 -21.78 13.88 -17.48
CA VAL A 10 -20.72 13.96 -18.50
C VAL A 10 -20.90 15.20 -19.37
N ASP A 11 -22.12 15.46 -19.83
CA ASP A 11 -22.44 16.61 -20.68
C ASP A 11 -22.17 17.94 -19.96
N ARG A 12 -22.43 18.00 -18.65
CA ARG A 12 -22.13 19.17 -17.81
C ARG A 12 -20.63 19.33 -17.50
N LEU A 13 -19.90 18.23 -17.35
CA LEU A 13 -18.46 18.26 -17.10
C LEU A 13 -17.66 18.62 -18.35
N LYS A 14 -18.12 18.26 -19.54
CA LYS A 14 -17.40 18.49 -20.81
C LYS A 14 -16.96 19.94 -21.03
N PRO A 15 -17.85 20.96 -20.96
CA PRO A 15 -17.43 22.36 -21.13
C PRO A 15 -16.51 22.85 -20.01
N ILE A 16 -16.63 22.30 -18.80
CA ILE A 16 -15.75 22.64 -17.66
C ILE A 16 -14.34 22.13 -17.92
N PHE A 17 -14.19 20.86 -18.34
CA PHE A 17 -12.89 20.31 -18.72
C PHE A 17 -12.26 21.07 -19.89
N ALA A 18 -13.06 21.46 -20.89
CA ALA A 18 -12.56 22.27 -22.01
C ALA A 18 -11.99 23.62 -21.51
N SER A 19 -12.76 24.35 -20.71
CA SER A 19 -12.30 25.62 -20.12
C SER A 19 -11.10 25.46 -19.20
N CYS A 20 -11.01 24.35 -18.47
CA CYS A 20 -9.84 23.99 -17.69
C CYS A 20 -8.60 23.84 -18.58
N PHE A 21 -8.66 23.02 -19.64
CA PHE A 21 -7.52 22.77 -20.52
C PHE A 21 -7.05 24.01 -21.29
N GLU A 22 -7.93 24.96 -21.59
CA GLU A 22 -7.55 26.26 -22.16
C GLU A 22 -6.68 27.10 -21.23
N LYS A 23 -6.87 26.93 -19.92
CA LYS A 23 -6.16 27.70 -18.88
C LYS A 23 -4.91 27.02 -18.35
N ILE A 24 -4.72 25.73 -18.64
CA ILE A 24 -3.47 25.06 -18.28
C ILE A 24 -2.34 25.62 -19.14
N THR A 25 -1.25 25.96 -18.45
CA THR A 25 -0.03 26.43 -19.09
C THR A 25 1.13 25.50 -18.77
N VAL A 26 2.06 25.39 -19.70
CA VAL A 26 3.23 24.52 -19.63
C VAL A 26 4.51 25.32 -19.84
N THR A 27 5.59 24.91 -19.19
CA THR A 27 6.94 25.46 -19.33
C THR A 27 7.88 24.29 -19.49
N GLY A 28 8.60 24.25 -20.61
CA GLY A 28 9.52 23.15 -20.90
C GLY A 28 8.82 21.79 -20.91
N ASP A 29 7.63 21.69 -21.50
CA ASP A 29 6.84 20.46 -21.50
C ASP A 29 6.47 19.89 -20.12
N CYS A 30 6.59 20.68 -19.05
CA CYS A 30 6.01 20.38 -17.74
C CYS A 30 4.87 21.36 -17.42
N ILE A 31 3.88 20.92 -16.63
CA ILE A 31 2.82 21.80 -16.17
C ILE A 31 3.42 22.93 -15.31
N ALA A 32 3.27 24.17 -15.77
CA ALA A 32 3.83 25.35 -15.11
C ALA A 32 2.88 25.94 -14.06
N SER A 33 1.57 25.86 -14.31
CA SER A 33 0.54 26.31 -13.37
C SER A 33 -0.79 25.66 -13.73
N LEU A 34 -1.48 25.24 -12.68
CA LEU A 34 -2.87 24.82 -12.70
C LEU A 34 -3.77 25.83 -12.00
N ASP A 35 -3.26 26.97 -11.53
CA ASP A 35 -3.97 27.82 -10.55
C ASP A 35 -5.32 28.32 -11.10
N ASP A 36 -5.33 28.79 -12.35
CA ASP A 36 -6.54 29.27 -13.02
C ASP A 36 -7.51 28.14 -13.42
N ALA A 37 -6.98 26.94 -13.63
CA ALA A 37 -7.73 25.72 -13.89
C ALA A 37 -8.29 25.09 -12.61
N PHE A 38 -7.60 25.28 -11.48
CA PHE A 38 -7.86 24.64 -10.20
C PHE A 38 -9.24 25.02 -9.67
N GLY A 39 -9.55 26.32 -9.65
CA GLY A 39 -10.86 26.80 -9.18
C GLY A 39 -12.03 26.21 -9.97
N ILE A 40 -11.88 26.12 -11.29
CA ILE A 40 -12.93 25.60 -12.18
C ILE A 40 -13.20 24.12 -11.93
N ILE A 41 -12.14 23.32 -11.85
CA ILE A 41 -12.27 21.88 -11.58
C ILE A 41 -12.70 21.62 -10.13
N TYR A 42 -12.27 22.45 -9.19
CA TYR A 42 -12.69 22.35 -7.79
C TYR A 42 -14.21 22.49 -7.65
N ASP A 43 -14.80 23.51 -8.29
CA ASP A 43 -16.25 23.72 -8.27
C ASP A 43 -17.00 22.59 -8.98
N ALA A 44 -16.39 21.98 -10.01
CA ALA A 44 -16.97 20.87 -10.75
C ALA A 44 -17.09 19.57 -9.94
N GLU A 45 -16.37 19.42 -8.82
CA GLU A 45 -16.55 18.28 -7.90
C GLU A 45 -17.97 18.23 -7.31
N GLU A 46 -18.69 19.36 -7.32
CA GLU A 46 -20.11 19.42 -6.93
C GLU A 46 -21.04 18.69 -7.90
N LEU A 47 -20.59 18.43 -9.13
CA LEU A 47 -21.36 17.71 -10.14
C LEU A 47 -21.28 16.19 -9.97
N LEU A 48 -20.28 15.70 -9.23
CA LEU A 48 -20.13 14.27 -8.98
C LEU A 48 -21.19 13.77 -7.98
N PRO A 49 -21.58 12.48 -8.06
CA PRO A 49 -22.48 11.88 -7.08
C PRO A 49 -21.95 12.11 -5.66
N LYS A 50 -22.81 12.58 -4.75
CA LYS A 50 -22.43 12.83 -3.35
C LYS A 50 -22.70 11.62 -2.44
N THR A 51 -23.52 10.69 -2.88
CA THR A 51 -23.92 9.48 -2.14
C THR A 51 -24.12 8.29 -3.09
N GLY A 52 -24.16 7.09 -2.51
CA GLY A 52 -24.46 5.84 -3.21
C GLY A 52 -23.24 5.18 -3.87
N PRO A 53 -23.44 4.01 -4.52
CA PRO A 53 -22.35 3.13 -4.93
C PRO A 53 -21.29 3.78 -5.83
N ARG A 54 -21.72 4.68 -6.73
CA ARG A 54 -20.77 5.40 -7.61
C ARG A 54 -19.88 6.37 -6.85
N ARG A 55 -20.40 7.01 -5.79
CA ARG A 55 -19.58 7.86 -4.93
C ARG A 55 -18.58 6.97 -4.19
N ASP A 56 -19.02 5.84 -3.68
CA ASP A 56 -18.15 4.89 -2.97
C ASP A 56 -17.03 4.39 -3.88
N ASP A 57 -17.32 4.07 -5.14
CA ASP A 57 -16.32 3.69 -6.15
C ASP A 57 -15.33 4.84 -6.44
N ILE A 58 -15.80 6.07 -6.62
CA ILE A 58 -14.92 7.24 -6.84
C ILE A 58 -13.97 7.43 -5.65
N LEU A 59 -14.52 7.35 -4.42
CA LEU A 59 -13.72 7.48 -3.21
C LEU A 59 -12.71 6.34 -3.08
N LYS A 60 -13.12 5.10 -3.34
CA LYS A 60 -12.26 3.93 -3.27
C LYS A 60 -11.13 3.96 -4.30
N TYR A 61 -11.41 4.33 -5.54
CA TYR A 61 -10.44 4.19 -6.64
C TYR A 61 -9.59 5.44 -6.87
N ILE A 62 -10.01 6.60 -6.36
CA ILE A 62 -9.32 7.88 -6.59
C ILE A 62 -9.16 8.66 -5.27
N GLY A 63 -10.21 8.66 -4.44
CA GLY A 63 -10.29 9.43 -3.19
C GLY A 63 -11.05 10.74 -3.37
N GLY A 64 -10.94 11.63 -2.37
CA GLY A 64 -11.51 12.98 -2.45
C GLY A 64 -10.84 13.83 -3.54
N ARG A 65 -11.55 14.85 -4.04
CA ARG A 65 -11.10 15.74 -5.13
C ARG A 65 -10.65 14.98 -6.38
N SER A 66 -11.53 14.09 -6.85
CA SER A 66 -11.19 13.10 -7.87
C SER A 66 -10.98 13.68 -9.27
N LEU A 67 -11.74 14.71 -9.67
CA LEU A 67 -11.59 15.40 -10.94
C LEU A 67 -10.28 16.18 -10.96
N LEU A 68 -9.92 16.84 -9.85
CA LEU A 68 -8.66 17.57 -9.74
C LEU A 68 -7.45 16.66 -9.95
N LYS A 69 -7.38 15.55 -9.20
CA LYS A 69 -6.28 14.58 -9.32
C LYS A 69 -6.21 13.98 -10.72
N PHE A 70 -7.37 13.63 -11.28
CA PHE A 70 -7.45 13.09 -12.63
C PHE A 70 -7.03 14.10 -13.70
N THR A 71 -7.45 15.36 -13.58
CA THR A 71 -7.13 16.40 -14.57
C THR A 71 -5.63 16.69 -14.59
N SER A 72 -4.99 16.77 -13.41
CA SER A 72 -3.53 16.88 -13.34
C SER A 72 -2.85 15.69 -14.00
N TRP A 73 -3.26 14.47 -13.63
CA TRP A 73 -2.71 13.25 -14.24
C TRP A 73 -2.88 13.22 -15.76
N PHE A 74 -4.05 13.61 -16.26
CA PHE A 74 -4.34 13.60 -17.69
C PHE A 74 -3.47 14.62 -18.43
N ALA A 75 -3.34 15.83 -17.90
CA ALA A 75 -2.48 16.87 -18.46
C ALA A 75 -0.99 16.46 -18.43
N ASP A 76 -0.52 15.87 -17.33
CA ASP A 76 0.85 15.34 -17.22
C ASP A 76 1.08 14.22 -18.25
N ASN A 77 0.09 13.32 -18.42
CA ASN A 77 0.17 12.21 -19.35
C ASN A 77 0.20 12.66 -20.82
N LEU A 78 -0.44 13.79 -21.17
CA LEU A 78 -0.33 14.40 -22.51
C LEU A 78 1.07 14.92 -22.84
N LEU A 79 1.87 15.21 -21.80
CA LEU A 79 3.22 15.76 -21.94
C LEU A 79 4.32 14.69 -21.79
N ARG A 80 3.96 13.45 -21.45
CA ARG A 80 4.91 12.36 -21.27
C ARG A 80 5.74 12.08 -22.53
N GLY A 81 7.01 11.77 -22.31
CA GLY A 81 7.99 11.51 -23.37
C GLY A 81 8.64 12.76 -23.96
N ARG A 82 8.28 13.96 -23.48
CA ARG A 82 8.90 15.21 -23.88
C ARG A 82 10.04 15.58 -22.92
N THR A 83 11.04 16.30 -23.44
CA THR A 83 12.24 16.68 -22.67
C THR A 83 12.01 18.00 -21.96
N TYR A 84 12.24 18.04 -20.65
CA TYR A 84 12.11 19.27 -19.89
C TYR A 84 13.13 20.32 -20.32
N ASP A 85 12.65 21.49 -20.75
CA ASP A 85 13.47 22.68 -21.06
C ASP A 85 13.18 23.80 -20.06
N ARG A 86 14.13 24.03 -19.16
CA ARG A 86 14.02 25.06 -18.11
C ARG A 86 13.91 26.47 -18.67
N ASP A 87 14.48 26.72 -19.86
CA ASP A 87 14.55 28.04 -20.47
C ASP A 87 13.40 28.30 -21.46
N ALA A 88 12.54 27.30 -21.68
CA ALA A 88 11.38 27.43 -22.55
C ALA A 88 10.39 28.47 -22.02
N GLN A 89 9.74 29.18 -22.94
CA GLN A 89 8.68 30.12 -22.59
C GLN A 89 7.41 29.39 -22.16
N ARG A 90 6.66 30.00 -21.23
CA ARG A 90 5.34 29.52 -20.80
C ARG A 90 4.35 29.60 -21.96
N LYS A 91 3.70 28.47 -22.28
CA LYS A 91 2.74 28.36 -23.39
C LYS A 91 1.43 27.72 -22.93
N PRO A 92 0.30 27.95 -23.64
CA PRO A 92 -0.92 27.18 -23.41
C PRO A 92 -0.70 25.69 -23.68
N LEU A 93 -1.33 24.82 -22.88
CA LEU A 93 -1.26 23.36 -23.06
C LEU A 93 -1.66 22.95 -24.48
N LEU A 94 -2.72 23.57 -25.02
CA LEU A 94 -3.25 23.28 -26.36
C LEU A 94 -2.23 23.48 -27.48
N GLU A 95 -1.39 24.51 -27.38
CA GLU A 95 -0.32 24.78 -28.36
C GLU A 95 0.71 23.65 -28.35
N VAL A 96 1.07 23.17 -27.16
CA VAL A 96 2.11 22.17 -26.97
C VAL A 96 1.66 20.78 -27.40
N VAL A 97 0.43 20.39 -27.08
CA VAL A 97 -0.09 19.05 -27.43
C VAL A 97 -0.52 18.95 -28.90
N GLY A 98 -0.66 20.07 -29.61
CA GLY A 98 -1.05 20.09 -31.03
C GLY A 98 -2.44 19.51 -31.29
N SER A 99 -3.35 19.57 -30.31
CA SER A 99 -4.71 19.02 -30.41
C SER A 99 -5.65 20.00 -31.12
N ASP A 100 -6.58 19.47 -31.90
CA ASP A 100 -7.48 20.26 -32.76
C ASP A 100 -8.42 21.20 -31.98
N SER A 101 -8.78 20.87 -30.73
CA SER A 101 -9.54 21.77 -29.84
C SER A 101 -9.51 21.35 -28.36
N ALA A 102 -9.84 22.30 -27.47
CA ALA A 102 -10.07 22.03 -26.05
C ALA A 102 -11.22 21.05 -25.80
N GLU A 103 -12.27 21.11 -26.61
CA GLU A 103 -13.41 20.19 -26.54
C GLU A 103 -13.02 18.74 -26.85
N THR A 104 -12.08 18.56 -27.79
CA THR A 104 -11.54 17.24 -28.14
C THR A 104 -10.78 16.65 -26.96
N LEU A 105 -9.92 17.44 -26.30
CA LEU A 105 -9.22 17.01 -25.10
C LEU A 105 -10.19 16.73 -23.95
N ALA A 106 -11.20 17.57 -23.74
CA ALA A 106 -12.24 17.36 -22.74
C ALA A 106 -13.00 16.04 -22.94
N THR A 107 -13.32 15.71 -24.19
CA THR A 107 -13.96 14.44 -24.55
C THR A 107 -13.06 13.26 -24.20
N LYS A 108 -11.80 13.28 -24.64
CA LYS A 108 -10.81 12.24 -24.33
C LYS A 108 -10.58 12.09 -22.82
N ALA A 109 -10.52 13.20 -22.08
CA ALA A 109 -10.36 13.20 -20.64
C ALA A 109 -11.56 12.54 -19.93
N LEU A 110 -12.79 12.87 -20.33
CA LEU A 110 -13.99 12.27 -19.73
C LEU A 110 -14.18 10.80 -20.10
N GLU A 111 -13.80 10.39 -21.31
CA GLU A 111 -13.76 8.99 -21.69
C GLU A 111 -12.77 8.21 -20.82
N ALA A 112 -11.55 8.74 -20.66
CA ALA A 112 -10.54 8.15 -19.79
C ALA A 112 -10.99 8.12 -18.32
N TYR A 113 -11.58 9.19 -17.78
CA TYR A 113 -12.10 9.22 -16.40
C TYR A 113 -13.19 8.16 -16.18
N GLN A 114 -14.12 8.01 -17.14
CA GLN A 114 -15.19 7.02 -17.04
C GLN A 114 -14.69 5.58 -17.18
N SER A 115 -13.51 5.37 -17.78
CA SER A 115 -12.90 4.04 -17.93
C SER A 115 -12.29 3.49 -16.64
N LEU A 116 -12.02 4.36 -15.64
CA LEU A 116 -11.55 3.95 -14.32
C LEU A 116 -12.50 2.95 -13.64
N PRO A 117 -12.00 2.10 -12.73
CA PRO A 117 -10.59 1.97 -12.34
C PRO A 117 -9.72 1.17 -13.32
N TRP A 118 -8.47 1.58 -13.47
CA TRP A 118 -7.44 0.84 -14.22
C TRP A 118 -6.71 -0.17 -13.34
N ASP A 119 -6.12 -1.18 -13.95
CA ASP A 119 -5.32 -2.22 -13.28
C ASP A 119 -3.82 -1.97 -13.47
N TYR A 120 -3.04 -2.11 -12.40
CA TYR A 120 -1.59 -1.85 -12.41
C TYR A 120 -0.82 -3.00 -11.77
N TRP A 121 0.46 -3.12 -12.14
CA TRP A 121 1.46 -3.82 -11.34
C TRP A 121 2.46 -2.80 -10.82
N ALA A 122 2.48 -2.60 -9.51
CA ALA A 122 3.48 -1.77 -8.87
C ALA A 122 4.65 -2.62 -8.39
N SER A 123 5.87 -2.16 -8.64
CA SER A 123 7.13 -2.85 -8.38
C SER A 123 7.93 -2.13 -7.29
N VAL A 124 8.18 -2.82 -6.19
CA VAL A 124 9.05 -2.34 -5.11
C VAL A 124 10.37 -3.09 -5.18
N VAL A 125 11.47 -2.36 -5.39
CA VAL A 125 12.81 -2.96 -5.40
C VAL A 125 13.16 -3.46 -4.00
N LEU A 126 13.46 -4.75 -3.89
CA LEU A 126 13.78 -5.36 -2.60
C LEU A 126 15.21 -5.01 -2.15
N PRO A 127 15.44 -4.80 -0.84
CA PRO A 127 16.79 -4.74 -0.29
C PRO A 127 17.58 -6.00 -0.61
N LYS A 128 18.90 -5.85 -0.81
CA LYS A 128 19.79 -6.96 -1.19
C LYS A 128 19.61 -8.23 -0.35
N PRO A 129 19.54 -8.18 1.00
CA PRO A 129 19.31 -9.40 1.79
C PRO A 129 18.01 -10.14 1.47
N LEU A 130 16.94 -9.41 1.12
CA LEU A 130 15.68 -10.01 0.70
C LEU A 130 15.74 -10.49 -0.74
N ALA A 131 16.38 -9.73 -1.63
CA ALA A 131 16.55 -10.14 -3.01
C ALA A 131 17.37 -11.43 -3.11
N ASP A 132 18.51 -11.50 -2.42
CA ASP A 132 19.35 -12.70 -2.37
C ASP A 132 18.57 -13.91 -1.81
N PHE A 133 17.66 -13.69 -0.85
CA PHE A 133 16.78 -14.72 -0.32
C PHE A 133 15.77 -15.23 -1.36
N PHE A 134 15.09 -14.34 -2.08
CA PHE A 134 14.10 -14.75 -3.09
C PHE A 134 14.73 -15.37 -4.33
N THR A 135 15.90 -14.89 -4.77
CA THR A 135 16.62 -15.49 -5.90
C THR A 135 16.99 -16.96 -5.66
N GLN A 136 17.15 -17.37 -4.39
CA GLN A 136 17.38 -18.78 -4.03
C GLN A 136 16.12 -19.66 -4.14
N LEU A 137 14.93 -19.06 -4.14
CA LEU A 137 13.64 -19.77 -4.21
C LEU A 137 13.17 -20.03 -5.64
N GLY A 138 13.60 -19.20 -6.59
CA GLY A 138 13.29 -19.35 -8.02
C GLY A 138 13.17 -18.03 -8.76
N GLU A 139 12.77 -18.10 -10.02
CA GLU A 139 12.61 -16.94 -10.92
C GLU A 139 11.39 -16.08 -10.57
N VAL A 140 10.27 -16.73 -10.22
CA VAL A 140 9.03 -16.06 -9.80
C VAL A 140 8.43 -16.81 -8.61
N THR A 141 8.09 -16.05 -7.57
CA THR A 141 7.44 -16.56 -6.36
C THR A 141 6.07 -15.92 -6.23
N GLU A 142 5.02 -16.66 -6.56
CA GLU A 142 3.63 -16.22 -6.36
C GLU A 142 3.27 -16.30 -4.87
N VAL A 143 2.97 -15.15 -4.28
CA VAL A 143 2.65 -15.03 -2.85
C VAL A 143 1.14 -15.16 -2.64
N GLY A 144 0.33 -14.61 -3.54
CA GLY A 144 -1.13 -14.65 -3.46
C GLY A 144 -1.75 -13.88 -4.63
N ASP A 145 -3.07 -13.66 -4.58
CA ASP A 145 -3.80 -13.05 -5.68
C ASP A 145 -3.39 -11.58 -5.86
N GLY A 146 -2.55 -11.32 -6.85
CA GLY A 146 -2.03 -9.99 -7.11
C GLY A 146 -0.79 -9.62 -6.28
N ILE A 147 -0.09 -10.57 -5.66
CA ILE A 147 1.22 -10.32 -5.05
C ILE A 147 2.22 -11.39 -5.49
N ARG A 148 3.35 -10.96 -6.04
CA ARG A 148 4.42 -11.85 -6.48
C ARG A 148 5.80 -11.23 -6.27
N VAL A 149 6.83 -12.05 -6.18
CA VAL A 149 8.23 -11.61 -6.23
C VAL A 149 8.85 -12.12 -7.50
N ILE A 150 9.47 -11.22 -8.27
CA ILE A 150 10.16 -11.54 -9.52
C ILE A 150 11.65 -11.39 -9.28
N CYS A 151 12.40 -12.42 -9.67
CA CYS A 151 13.85 -12.49 -9.60
C CYS A 151 14.50 -12.70 -10.98
N ASP A 152 13.72 -13.07 -12.01
CA ASP A 152 14.19 -13.14 -13.40
C ASP A 152 14.57 -11.74 -13.90
N PRO A 153 15.86 -11.49 -14.25
CA PRO A 153 16.30 -10.21 -14.79
C PRO A 153 15.56 -9.75 -16.05
N ASP A 154 15.18 -10.69 -16.93
CA ASP A 154 14.51 -10.34 -18.20
C ASP A 154 13.05 -9.92 -17.93
N GLU A 155 12.36 -10.62 -17.02
CA GLU A 155 11.03 -10.19 -16.58
C GLU A 155 11.08 -8.88 -15.80
N ILE A 156 12.09 -8.66 -14.95
CA ILE A 156 12.30 -7.38 -14.26
C ILE A 156 12.50 -6.26 -15.28
N GLU A 157 13.35 -6.42 -16.29
CA GLU A 157 13.60 -5.40 -17.30
C GLU A 157 12.35 -5.07 -18.13
N ARG A 158 11.52 -6.08 -18.42
CA ARG A 158 10.23 -5.90 -19.09
C ARG A 158 9.18 -5.21 -18.21
N THR A 159 9.21 -5.45 -16.89
CA THR A 159 8.16 -5.03 -15.96
C THR A 159 8.61 -3.95 -14.98
N VAL A 160 9.80 -3.39 -15.16
CA VAL A 160 10.37 -2.26 -14.42
C VAL A 160 11.19 -1.44 -15.41
N PRO A 161 10.72 -0.26 -15.87
CA PRO A 161 11.45 0.52 -16.84
C PRO A 161 12.71 1.03 -16.17
N VAL A 162 13.83 0.58 -16.73
CA VAL A 162 15.18 0.82 -16.23
C VAL A 162 15.45 2.34 -16.07
N ASP A 163 14.87 3.15 -16.95
CA ASP A 163 15.01 4.62 -16.94
C ASP A 163 14.40 5.29 -15.70
N LEU A 164 13.34 4.72 -15.10
CA LEU A 164 12.72 5.30 -13.91
C LEU A 164 13.52 5.05 -12.63
N VAL A 165 14.30 3.96 -12.57
CA VAL A 165 15.04 3.54 -11.37
C VAL A 165 16.23 4.47 -11.08
N PHE A 166 16.76 5.15 -12.10
CA PHE A 166 18.12 5.70 -12.03
C PHE A 166 18.23 7.22 -12.18
N THR A 167 17.13 7.92 -12.45
CA THR A 167 17.10 9.40 -12.56
C THR A 167 17.20 10.15 -11.22
N GLY A 168 17.25 9.46 -10.09
CA GLY A 168 17.22 10.08 -8.75
C GLY A 168 18.56 10.57 -8.17
N VAL A 169 19.70 10.18 -8.76
CA VAL A 169 21.04 10.49 -8.19
C VAL A 169 21.68 11.63 -9.00
N GLY A 170 21.10 12.83 -8.88
CA GLY A 170 21.53 14.07 -9.58
C GLY A 170 22.82 14.70 -9.05
N GLY A 171 23.87 13.90 -8.83
CA GLY A 171 25.20 14.38 -8.45
C GLY A 171 26.29 13.75 -9.30
N LEU A 172 27.55 14.19 -9.12
CA LEU A 172 28.78 13.71 -9.78
C LEU A 172 28.99 12.17 -9.86
N PHE A 173 28.10 11.36 -9.31
CA PHE A 173 28.08 9.90 -9.34
C PHE A 173 27.36 9.29 -10.56
N GLY A 174 26.83 10.09 -11.49
CA GLY A 174 26.21 9.62 -12.75
C GLY A 174 27.13 8.83 -13.70
N LEU A 175 28.40 8.61 -13.32
CA LEU A 175 29.34 7.72 -14.01
C LEU A 175 29.23 6.25 -13.58
N PHE A 176 28.49 5.93 -12.53
CA PHE A 176 28.26 4.55 -12.11
C PHE A 176 26.92 4.08 -12.63
N ASN A 177 26.93 3.06 -13.50
CA ASN A 177 25.72 2.28 -13.79
C ASN A 177 25.23 1.68 -12.46
N PRO A 178 24.12 2.17 -11.90
CA PRO A 178 23.58 1.59 -10.68
C PRO A 178 23.25 0.11 -10.92
N PRO A 179 23.46 -0.75 -9.91
CA PRO A 179 23.24 -2.18 -10.08
C PRO A 179 21.78 -2.44 -10.42
N LYS A 180 21.54 -3.26 -11.47
CA LYS A 180 20.20 -3.74 -11.80
C LYS A 180 19.60 -4.44 -10.57
N PRO A 181 18.29 -4.24 -10.28
CA PRO A 181 17.65 -4.93 -9.18
C PRO A 181 17.62 -6.45 -9.44
N SER A 182 18.00 -7.26 -8.45
CA SER A 182 17.98 -8.74 -8.53
C SER A 182 16.65 -9.34 -8.08
N ALA A 183 15.79 -8.56 -7.41
CA ALA A 183 14.43 -8.96 -7.10
C ALA A 183 13.52 -7.74 -6.90
N VAL A 184 12.25 -7.88 -7.29
CA VAL A 184 11.20 -6.88 -7.09
C VAL A 184 9.94 -7.53 -6.54
N LEU A 185 9.33 -6.90 -5.54
CA LEU A 185 8.00 -7.24 -5.07
C LEU A 185 6.98 -6.54 -5.96
N GLN A 186 6.14 -7.31 -6.64
CA GLN A 186 5.03 -6.80 -7.43
C GLN A 186 3.70 -6.96 -6.70
N VAL A 187 2.95 -5.86 -6.67
CA VAL A 187 1.62 -5.80 -6.07
C VAL A 187 0.66 -5.21 -7.08
N ARG A 188 -0.47 -5.89 -7.28
CA ARG A 188 -1.54 -5.44 -8.14
C ARG A 188 -2.30 -4.31 -7.47
N ALA A 189 -2.46 -3.20 -8.17
CA ALA A 189 -3.27 -2.07 -7.71
C ALA A 189 -4.43 -1.84 -8.67
N ARG A 190 -5.51 -1.25 -8.17
CA ARG A 190 -6.68 -0.91 -8.97
C ARG A 190 -7.20 0.48 -8.62
N GLY A 191 -7.26 1.39 -9.59
CA GLY A 191 -7.74 2.75 -9.38
C GLY A 191 -7.10 3.78 -10.30
N LEU A 192 -6.86 4.98 -9.78
CA LEU A 192 -6.02 6.00 -10.41
C LEU A 192 -4.73 6.13 -9.58
N LEU A 193 -3.56 5.97 -10.20
CA LEU A 193 -2.27 6.28 -9.60
C LEU A 193 -1.69 7.55 -10.22
N VAL A 194 -1.26 8.49 -9.37
CA VAL A 194 -0.71 9.79 -9.78
C VAL A 194 0.64 9.98 -9.11
N GLU A 195 1.67 10.37 -9.88
CA GLU A 195 3.06 10.49 -9.41
C GLU A 195 3.26 11.57 -8.33
N ASN A 196 2.48 12.65 -8.39
CA ASN A 196 2.62 13.79 -7.49
C ASN A 196 1.40 14.02 -6.59
N ALA A 197 0.49 13.04 -6.49
CA ALA A 197 -0.72 13.18 -5.68
C ALA A 197 -1.08 11.88 -4.96
N LYS A 198 -1.52 12.02 -3.70
CA LYS A 198 -2.06 10.91 -2.92
C LYS A 198 -3.45 10.55 -3.43
N THR A 199 -3.59 9.35 -3.99
CA THR A 199 -4.88 8.73 -4.30
C THR A 199 -5.19 7.61 -3.31
N GLU A 200 -6.46 7.25 -3.16
CA GLU A 200 -6.84 6.13 -2.28
C GLU A 200 -6.21 4.82 -2.76
N ALA A 201 -6.18 4.60 -4.08
CA ALA A 201 -5.54 3.43 -4.67
C ALA A 201 -4.02 3.34 -4.39
N LEU A 202 -3.34 4.49 -4.31
CA LEU A 202 -1.93 4.53 -3.95
C LEU A 202 -1.72 4.23 -2.46
N GLU A 203 -2.57 4.77 -1.58
CA GLU A 203 -2.50 4.48 -0.15
C GLU A 203 -2.82 3.01 0.13
N ASP A 204 -3.85 2.43 -0.52
CA ASP A 204 -4.16 1.00 -0.46
C ASP A 204 -2.98 0.12 -0.91
N LEU A 205 -2.31 0.52 -2.00
CA LEU A 205 -1.10 -0.15 -2.48
C LEU A 205 0.03 -0.12 -1.45
N ILE A 206 0.31 1.06 -0.88
CA ILE A 206 1.32 1.24 0.17
C ILE A 206 0.97 0.38 1.39
N SER A 207 -0.28 0.42 1.84
CA SER A 207 -0.79 -0.42 2.92
C SER A 207 -0.60 -1.91 2.64
N LEU A 208 -0.84 -2.36 1.41
CA LEU A 208 -0.67 -3.77 1.03
C LEU A 208 0.80 -4.21 1.05
N VAL A 209 1.73 -3.36 0.57
CA VAL A 209 3.18 -3.61 0.69
C VAL A 209 3.60 -3.70 2.15
N LYS A 210 3.13 -2.78 3.00
CA LYS A 210 3.41 -2.80 4.44
C LYS A 210 2.83 -4.04 5.11
N ALA A 211 1.62 -4.45 4.73
CA ALA A 211 0.98 -5.66 5.23
C ALA A 211 1.77 -6.92 4.85
N PHE A 212 2.33 -7.00 3.63
CA PHE A 212 3.23 -8.08 3.21
C PHE A 212 4.44 -8.22 4.14
N PHE A 213 5.15 -7.12 4.41
CA PHE A 213 6.29 -7.16 5.32
C PHE A 213 5.86 -7.45 6.76
N GLY A 214 4.76 -6.85 7.21
CA GLY A 214 4.22 -7.07 8.55
C GLY A 214 3.81 -8.52 8.81
N LEU A 215 3.12 -9.14 7.85
CA LEU A 215 2.75 -10.56 7.92
C LEU A 215 3.99 -11.44 7.90
N SER A 216 4.96 -11.16 7.02
CA SER A 216 6.21 -11.90 6.95
C SER A 216 7.03 -11.82 8.25
N ILE A 217 7.02 -10.67 8.93
CA ILE A 217 7.60 -10.52 10.28
C ILE A 217 6.78 -11.32 11.30
N ALA A 218 5.45 -11.25 11.25
CA ALA A 218 4.57 -11.99 12.15
C ALA A 218 4.83 -13.50 12.08
N LEU A 219 4.87 -14.07 10.87
CA LEU A 219 5.16 -15.48 10.60
C LEU A 219 6.64 -15.84 10.85
N GLY A 220 7.48 -14.82 11.07
CA GLY A 220 8.88 -14.99 11.43
C GLY A 220 9.78 -15.33 10.25
N LEU A 221 9.31 -15.12 9.03
CA LEU A 221 10.10 -15.20 7.80
C LEU A 221 11.17 -14.10 7.78
N PHE A 222 10.79 -12.87 8.18
CA PHE A 222 11.67 -11.72 8.23
C PHE A 222 11.86 -11.18 9.65
N ARG A 223 12.90 -10.38 9.83
CA ARG A 223 13.14 -9.56 11.03
C ARG A 223 13.64 -8.19 10.63
N VAL A 224 13.48 -7.21 11.53
CA VAL A 224 14.05 -5.86 11.37
C VAL A 224 15.36 -5.80 12.15
N GLU A 225 16.44 -5.34 11.50
CA GLU A 225 17.73 -5.11 12.16
C GLU A 225 17.84 -3.71 12.74
N GLN A 226 18.34 -3.63 13.96
CA GLN A 226 18.71 -2.38 14.62
C GLN A 226 20.10 -1.96 14.10
N ARG A 227 20.17 -1.35 12.92
CA ARG A 227 21.40 -0.75 12.38
C ARG A 227 21.36 0.76 12.54
N SER A 228 22.45 1.36 13.02
CA SER A 228 22.69 2.79 12.81
C SER A 228 23.14 2.98 11.36
N GLU A 229 22.21 3.22 10.44
CA GLU A 229 22.59 3.67 9.11
C GLU A 229 23.16 5.09 9.24
N ILE A 230 24.45 5.27 8.93
CA ILE A 230 25.09 6.59 8.90
C ILE A 230 24.46 7.45 7.78
N PHE A 231 23.92 6.79 6.75
CA PHE A 231 23.16 7.42 5.67
C PHE A 231 21.95 6.54 5.33
N PRO A 232 20.71 7.00 5.52
CA PRO A 232 19.54 6.24 5.17
C PRO A 232 19.49 6.04 3.65
N ALA A 233 19.41 4.80 3.19
CA ALA A 233 19.18 4.54 1.77
C ALA A 233 17.76 4.98 1.40
N GLN A 234 17.62 6.02 0.56
CA GLN A 234 16.31 6.36 -0.01
C GLN A 234 15.83 5.19 -0.87
N ARG A 235 14.68 4.63 -0.52
CA ARG A 235 13.97 3.57 -1.27
C ARG A 235 12.72 4.16 -1.88
N GLU A 236 12.38 3.73 -3.08
CA GLU A 236 11.29 4.31 -3.86
C GLU A 236 10.40 3.18 -4.40
N ILE A 237 9.12 3.50 -4.55
CA ILE A 237 8.13 2.65 -5.22
C ILE A 237 8.13 3.06 -6.68
N TYR A 238 8.29 2.08 -7.54
CA TYR A 238 8.08 2.26 -8.97
C TYR A 238 6.74 1.61 -9.28
N PHE A 239 5.87 2.30 -10.00
CA PHE A 239 4.61 1.67 -10.40
C PHE A 239 4.41 1.81 -11.89
N LEU A 240 3.89 0.73 -12.47
CA LEU A 240 3.72 0.62 -13.89
C LEU A 240 2.30 0.26 -14.17
N LEU A 241 1.69 1.08 -15.03
CA LEU A 241 0.50 0.64 -15.71
C LEU A 241 0.91 -0.50 -16.65
N CYS A 242 0.47 -1.70 -16.32
CA CYS A 242 0.45 -2.83 -17.24
C CYS A 242 -0.97 -2.96 -17.77
N GLU A 243 -1.37 -2.08 -18.68
CA GLU A 243 -2.52 -2.35 -19.55
C GLU A 243 -2.00 -2.53 -20.97
N ASN A 244 -2.21 -3.76 -21.47
CA ASN A 244 -2.16 -4.20 -22.87
C ASN A 244 -1.65 -3.17 -23.91
N GLU A 245 -0.33 -2.99 -24.02
CA GLU A 245 0.38 -2.28 -25.10
C GLU A 245 0.66 -0.76 -24.93
N GLY A 246 0.51 -0.19 -23.73
CA GLY A 246 0.96 1.19 -23.46
C GLY A 246 1.48 1.42 -22.04
N VAL A 247 2.81 1.53 -21.89
CA VAL A 247 3.46 1.74 -20.58
C VAL A 247 3.25 3.19 -20.12
N ALA A 248 2.25 3.42 -19.28
CA ALA A 248 2.13 4.64 -18.49
C ALA A 248 2.81 4.42 -17.13
N GLY A 249 4.14 4.55 -17.09
CA GLY A 249 4.92 4.44 -15.85
C GLY A 249 4.81 5.70 -14.98
N GLY A 250 4.94 5.54 -13.67
CA GLY A 250 5.10 6.63 -12.71
C GLY A 250 5.95 6.20 -11.53
N ARG A 251 6.43 7.16 -10.74
CA ARG A 251 7.24 6.88 -9.55
C ARG A 251 6.57 7.48 -8.34
N GLN A 252 6.52 6.74 -7.24
CA GLN A 252 6.09 7.27 -5.94
C GLN A 252 7.20 7.01 -4.94
N LYS A 253 7.58 8.04 -4.19
CA LYS A 253 8.50 7.81 -3.07
C LYS A 253 7.71 7.32 -1.86
N PHE A 254 8.22 6.28 -1.22
CA PHE A 254 7.85 5.98 0.17
C PHE A 254 8.21 7.18 1.05
N THR A 255 7.58 7.28 2.22
CA THR A 255 8.07 8.19 3.25
C THR A 255 9.49 7.77 3.66
N GLU A 256 10.32 8.71 4.11
CA GLU A 256 11.69 8.40 4.55
C GLU A 256 11.71 7.31 5.63
N ARG A 257 10.76 7.36 6.56
CA ARG A 257 10.54 6.34 7.59
C ARG A 257 10.27 4.96 6.97
N ASP A 258 9.35 4.86 6.01
CA ASP A 258 9.01 3.59 5.38
C ASP A 258 10.19 3.03 4.57
N SER A 259 10.88 3.89 3.82
CA SER A 259 12.07 3.53 3.04
C SER A 259 13.18 2.95 3.92
N SER A 260 13.51 3.64 5.02
CA SER A 260 14.50 3.18 6.01
C SER A 260 14.03 1.95 6.79
N GLY A 261 12.72 1.85 7.05
CA GLY A 261 12.13 0.66 7.65
C GLY A 261 12.33 -0.58 6.79
N ILE A 262 12.00 -0.49 5.49
CA ILE A 262 12.16 -1.57 4.52
C ILE A 262 13.64 -1.95 4.34
N SER A 263 14.56 -0.97 4.29
CA SER A 263 16.01 -1.27 4.12
C SER A 263 16.58 -2.12 5.26
N ARG A 264 16.01 -2.01 6.47
CA ARG A 264 16.39 -2.76 7.67
C ARG A 264 15.79 -4.17 7.74
N ILE A 265 14.90 -4.54 6.82
CA ILE A 265 14.30 -5.89 6.80
C ILE A 265 15.30 -6.88 6.20
N VAL A 266 15.51 -7.99 6.92
CA VAL A 266 16.36 -9.10 6.48
C VAL A 266 15.64 -10.43 6.69
N PRO A 267 16.05 -11.49 5.95
CA PRO A 267 15.61 -12.84 6.24
C PRO A 267 15.96 -13.23 7.69
N ASN A 268 15.04 -13.92 8.35
CA ASN A 268 15.32 -14.46 9.67
C ASN A 268 15.98 -15.84 9.50
N GLU A 269 17.28 -15.95 9.81
CA GLU A 269 18.04 -17.21 9.69
C GLU A 269 17.49 -18.34 10.57
N LYS A 270 16.76 -18.00 11.64
CA LYS A 270 16.10 -18.96 12.54
C LYS A 270 14.66 -19.25 12.12
N SER A 271 14.22 -18.73 10.97
CA SER A 271 12.86 -18.92 10.48
C SER A 271 12.58 -20.36 10.09
N ARG A 272 11.29 -20.70 10.04
CA ARG A 272 10.85 -21.86 9.27
C ARG A 272 11.23 -21.61 7.81
N ARG A 273 11.59 -22.67 7.09
CA ARG A 273 11.87 -22.54 5.66
C ARG A 273 10.66 -21.96 4.92
N TYR A 274 10.91 -21.21 3.85
CA TYR A 274 9.88 -20.51 3.09
C TYR A 274 8.74 -21.42 2.68
N GLU A 275 9.02 -22.67 2.33
CA GLU A 275 8.03 -23.64 1.85
C GLU A 275 6.94 -23.94 2.90
N TYR A 276 7.22 -23.73 4.19
CA TYR A 276 6.24 -23.86 5.26
C TYR A 276 5.40 -22.60 5.47
N ILE A 277 5.94 -21.42 5.15
CA ILE A 277 5.29 -20.12 5.36
C ILE A 277 4.53 -19.68 4.10
N ALA A 278 4.96 -20.11 2.91
CA ALA A 278 4.35 -19.75 1.65
C ALA A 278 2.84 -20.09 1.58
N PRO A 279 2.36 -21.26 2.07
CA PRO A 279 0.92 -21.55 2.11
C PRO A 279 0.15 -20.59 3.01
N GLU A 280 0.73 -20.16 4.13
CA GLU A 280 0.14 -19.21 5.07
C GLU A 280 0.01 -17.82 4.43
N LEU A 281 1.08 -17.34 3.78
CA LEU A 281 1.04 -16.09 3.00
C LEU A 281 -0.02 -16.15 1.90
N LYS A 282 -0.06 -17.24 1.16
CA LYS A 282 -1.02 -17.46 0.07
C LYS A 282 -2.45 -17.48 0.56
N ALA A 283 -2.73 -18.17 1.67
CA ALA A 283 -4.07 -18.21 2.24
C ALA A 283 -4.59 -16.80 2.60
N VAL A 284 -3.73 -15.93 3.14
CA VAL A 284 -4.11 -14.55 3.49
C VAL A 284 -4.26 -13.67 2.24
N PHE A 285 -3.31 -13.73 1.31
CA PHE A 285 -3.30 -12.84 0.15
C PHE A 285 -4.19 -13.28 -1.01
N SER A 286 -4.70 -14.52 -1.03
CA SER A 286 -5.68 -14.95 -2.04
C SER A 286 -7.08 -14.38 -1.83
N ASP A 287 -7.38 -13.74 -0.69
CA ASP A 287 -8.60 -12.92 -0.56
C ASP A 287 -8.32 -11.69 0.31
N VAL A 288 -7.72 -10.68 -0.33
CA VAL A 288 -7.40 -9.40 0.32
C VAL A 288 -8.63 -8.71 0.89
N ALA A 289 -9.81 -8.88 0.26
CA ALA A 289 -11.04 -8.23 0.67
C ALA A 289 -11.59 -8.84 1.96
N GLU A 290 -11.65 -10.18 2.04
CA GLU A 290 -12.07 -10.90 3.25
C GLU A 290 -11.08 -10.70 4.40
N ASN A 291 -9.78 -10.67 4.09
CA ASN A 291 -8.72 -10.58 5.09
C ASN A 291 -8.31 -9.13 5.44
N GLN A 292 -9.08 -8.11 5.05
CA GLN A 292 -8.69 -6.71 5.21
C GLN A 292 -8.39 -6.35 6.68
N LYS A 293 -9.14 -6.91 7.64
CA LYS A 293 -8.92 -6.71 9.08
C LYS A 293 -7.52 -7.19 9.50
N LEU A 294 -7.14 -8.40 9.10
CA LEU A 294 -5.84 -8.98 9.40
C LEU A 294 -4.70 -8.22 8.69
N LEU A 295 -4.89 -7.85 7.43
CA LEU A 295 -3.90 -7.10 6.65
C LEU A 295 -3.63 -5.71 7.25
N ARG A 296 -4.66 -5.01 7.73
CA ARG A 296 -4.49 -3.76 8.49
C ARG A 296 -3.69 -3.98 9.78
N ALA A 297 -3.95 -5.06 10.51
CA ALA A 297 -3.15 -5.39 11.70
C ALA A 297 -1.68 -5.67 11.33
N CYS A 298 -1.43 -6.33 10.19
CA CYS A 298 -0.08 -6.56 9.68
C CYS A 298 0.62 -5.24 9.31
N GLU A 299 -0.07 -4.30 8.66
CA GLU A 299 0.45 -2.96 8.40
C GLU A 299 0.86 -2.25 9.70
N TRP A 300 -0.01 -2.26 10.71
CA TRP A 300 0.31 -1.66 12.01
C TRP A 300 1.49 -2.32 12.69
N LEU A 301 1.61 -3.65 12.57
CA LEU A 301 2.74 -4.39 13.10
C LEU A 301 4.05 -4.00 12.38
N PHE A 302 4.02 -3.89 11.05
CA PHE A 302 5.16 -3.38 10.28
C PHE A 302 5.58 -1.99 10.79
N ASN A 303 4.63 -1.05 10.87
CA ASN A 303 4.89 0.32 11.33
C ASN A 303 5.49 0.34 12.75
N ALA A 304 4.99 -0.51 13.65
CA ALA A 304 5.51 -0.66 15.02
C ALA A 304 6.93 -1.23 15.07
N HIS A 305 7.33 -2.06 14.12
CA HIS A 305 8.69 -2.60 14.05
C HIS A 305 9.71 -1.63 13.44
N ILE A 306 9.28 -0.76 12.53
CA ILE A 306 10.17 0.18 11.82
C ILE A 306 10.15 1.60 12.39
N GLY A 307 9.36 1.88 13.42
CA GLY A 307 9.37 3.19 14.08
C GLY A 307 10.70 3.46 14.78
N ASP A 308 11.03 4.73 15.01
CA ASP A 308 12.20 5.11 15.81
C ASP A 308 11.79 5.71 17.18
N ASP A 309 10.51 6.05 17.35
CA ASP A 309 9.92 6.49 18.62
C ASP A 309 9.24 5.32 19.33
N SER A 310 9.80 4.87 20.46
CA SER A 310 9.32 3.69 21.18
C SER A 310 7.91 3.84 21.76
N MET A 311 7.47 5.05 22.09
CA MET A 311 6.10 5.28 22.55
C MET A 311 5.10 5.10 21.41
N LEU A 312 5.40 5.65 20.24
CA LEU A 312 4.59 5.47 19.05
C LEU A 312 4.58 4.00 18.64
N GLN A 313 5.73 3.31 18.68
CA GLN A 313 5.78 1.86 18.46
C GLN A 313 4.86 1.11 19.44
N PHE A 314 4.85 1.49 20.72
CA PHE A 314 3.98 0.89 21.74
C PHE A 314 2.49 1.08 21.42
N VAL A 315 2.12 2.31 21.03
CA VAL A 315 0.74 2.62 20.61
C VAL A 315 0.37 1.82 19.37
N GLN A 316 1.22 1.82 18.34
CA GLN A 316 1.00 1.08 17.10
C GLN A 316 0.87 -0.44 17.35
N ALA A 317 1.72 -1.02 18.21
CA ALA A 317 1.62 -2.42 18.60
C ALA A 317 0.34 -2.73 19.40
N THR A 318 -0.19 -1.77 20.16
CA THR A 318 -1.50 -1.91 20.81
C THR A 318 -2.62 -1.90 19.77
N VAL A 319 -2.54 -1.03 18.75
CA VAL A 319 -3.52 -0.97 17.66
C VAL A 319 -3.60 -2.30 16.90
N VAL A 320 -2.49 -3.04 16.74
CA VAL A 320 -2.53 -4.42 16.18
C VAL A 320 -3.51 -5.29 16.95
N LEU A 321 -3.44 -5.28 18.29
CA LEU A 321 -4.30 -6.09 19.15
C LEU A 321 -5.75 -5.61 19.11
N GLU A 322 -5.98 -4.29 19.10
CA GLU A 322 -7.32 -3.70 18.96
C GLU A 322 -7.96 -4.07 17.61
N VAL A 323 -7.18 -4.04 16.53
CA VAL A 323 -7.67 -4.40 15.20
C VAL A 323 -8.01 -5.88 15.13
N VAL A 324 -7.15 -6.80 15.57
CA VAL A 324 -7.44 -8.24 15.45
C VAL A 324 -8.50 -8.69 16.46
N LEU A 325 -8.35 -8.32 17.73
CA LEU A 325 -9.17 -8.83 18.82
C LEU A 325 -10.45 -8.00 19.05
N GLY A 326 -10.49 -6.77 18.53
CA GLY A 326 -11.66 -5.91 18.62
C GLY A 326 -12.80 -6.38 17.74
N ASP A 327 -14.00 -5.92 18.08
CA ASP A 327 -15.21 -6.10 17.30
C ASP A 327 -15.84 -4.73 17.04
N LYS A 328 -16.40 -4.53 15.85
CA LYS A 328 -16.89 -3.21 15.40
C LYS A 328 -18.08 -2.72 16.22
N ASP A 329 -18.80 -3.63 16.88
CA ASP A 329 -20.10 -3.34 17.48
C ASP A 329 -20.09 -3.20 19.01
N THR A 330 -18.93 -3.34 19.67
CA THR A 330 -18.83 -3.33 21.16
C THR A 330 -17.95 -2.22 21.74
N SER A 331 -17.66 -1.17 20.96
CA SER A 331 -16.63 -0.17 21.31
C SER A 331 -17.03 0.95 22.28
N GLU A 332 -18.27 1.00 22.79
CA GLU A 332 -18.72 2.21 23.50
C GLU A 332 -18.60 2.23 25.03
N GLU A 333 -18.33 1.15 25.77
CA GLU A 333 -18.27 1.26 27.25
C GLU A 333 -17.20 0.44 27.98
N ILE A 334 -16.87 0.97 29.17
CA ILE A 334 -15.99 0.45 30.23
C ILE A 334 -15.94 -1.08 30.23
N GLY A 335 -14.81 -1.66 29.80
CA GLY A 335 -14.64 -3.12 29.74
C GLY A 335 -13.80 -3.62 28.56
N LEU A 336 -13.58 -2.78 27.54
CA LEU A 336 -12.84 -3.15 26.33
C LEU A 336 -11.45 -3.77 26.64
N GLY A 337 -10.66 -3.17 27.53
CA GLY A 337 -9.36 -3.73 27.90
C GLY A 337 -9.43 -5.12 28.54
N ALA A 338 -10.47 -5.40 29.33
CA ALA A 338 -10.67 -6.72 29.93
C ALA A 338 -11.16 -7.75 28.89
N LEU A 339 -12.02 -7.32 27.97
CA LEU A 339 -12.49 -8.15 26.86
C LEU A 339 -11.34 -8.54 25.92
N LEU A 340 -10.54 -7.56 25.48
CA LEU A 340 -9.37 -7.81 24.63
C LEU A 340 -8.34 -8.70 25.33
N ALA A 341 -8.10 -8.50 26.63
CA ALA A 341 -7.22 -9.36 27.41
C ALA A 341 -7.71 -10.82 27.43
N ASN A 342 -9.01 -11.05 27.65
CA ASN A 342 -9.61 -12.37 27.61
C ASN A 342 -9.47 -13.00 26.22
N ARG A 343 -9.88 -12.29 25.16
CA ARG A 343 -9.76 -12.78 23.77
C ARG A 343 -8.31 -13.15 23.43
N CYS A 344 -7.36 -12.26 23.75
CA CYS A 344 -5.94 -12.51 23.57
C CYS A 344 -5.48 -13.80 24.26
N ALA A 345 -5.79 -13.92 25.56
CA ALA A 345 -5.37 -15.07 26.34
C ALA A 345 -5.90 -16.40 25.77
N TYR A 346 -7.18 -16.47 25.42
CA TYR A 346 -7.76 -17.70 24.87
C TYR A 346 -7.30 -18.00 23.44
N MET A 347 -6.97 -16.97 22.65
CA MET A 347 -6.48 -17.13 21.29
C MET A 347 -5.05 -17.70 21.25
N ILE A 348 -4.13 -17.17 22.06
CA ILE A 348 -2.70 -17.55 21.96
C ILE A 348 -2.20 -18.46 23.08
N GLY A 349 -2.94 -18.58 24.18
CA GLY A 349 -2.57 -19.39 25.36
C GLY A 349 -3.05 -20.84 25.26
N LYS A 350 -2.12 -21.79 25.44
CA LYS A 350 -2.38 -23.23 25.30
C LYS A 350 -2.82 -23.90 26.60
N THR A 351 -2.47 -23.31 27.75
CA THR A 351 -2.80 -23.84 29.08
C THR A 351 -3.50 -22.80 29.95
N ALA A 352 -4.20 -23.24 30.99
CA ALA A 352 -4.83 -22.33 31.96
C ALA A 352 -3.80 -21.38 32.61
N THR A 353 -2.61 -21.90 32.95
CA THR A 353 -1.51 -21.11 33.52
C THR A 353 -0.98 -20.06 32.55
N GLU A 354 -0.78 -20.43 31.27
CA GLU A 354 -0.38 -19.48 30.22
C GLU A 354 -1.44 -18.40 30.02
N ARG A 355 -2.72 -18.78 29.96
CA ARG A 355 -3.84 -17.82 29.81
C ARG A 355 -3.87 -16.84 30.97
N ALA A 356 -3.73 -17.31 32.21
CA ALA A 356 -3.66 -16.45 33.39
C ALA A 356 -2.44 -15.50 33.37
N LYS A 357 -1.31 -15.95 32.83
CA LYS A 357 -0.13 -15.09 32.62
C LYS A 357 -0.41 -14.02 31.56
N ILE A 358 -0.89 -14.41 30.37
CA ILE A 358 -1.22 -13.47 29.28
C ILE A 358 -2.23 -12.43 29.75
N LEU A 359 -3.27 -12.83 30.50
CA LEU A 359 -4.24 -11.91 31.09
C LEU A 359 -3.60 -10.84 31.98
N ARG A 360 -2.68 -11.24 32.87
CA ARG A 360 -1.97 -10.29 33.74
C ARG A 360 -1.06 -9.37 32.94
N ASP A 361 -0.27 -9.94 32.04
CA ASP A 361 0.69 -9.20 31.22
C ASP A 361 -0.05 -8.18 30.36
N PHE A 362 -1.11 -8.58 29.67
CA PHE A 362 -1.94 -7.72 28.83
C PHE A 362 -2.52 -6.53 29.59
N LYS A 363 -3.04 -6.75 30.81
CA LYS A 363 -3.52 -5.64 31.66
C LYS A 363 -2.40 -4.66 31.99
N ALA A 364 -1.21 -5.16 32.31
CA ALA A 364 -0.05 -4.32 32.60
C ALA A 364 0.42 -3.54 31.36
N LEU A 365 0.34 -4.14 30.17
CA LEU A 365 0.64 -3.51 28.90
C LEU A 365 -0.38 -2.39 28.57
N TYR A 366 -1.67 -2.64 28.75
CA TYR A 366 -2.72 -1.63 28.54
C TYR A 366 -2.61 -0.44 29.48
N ALA A 367 -2.15 -0.65 30.72
CA ALA A 367 -1.88 0.43 31.66
C ALA A 367 -0.75 1.36 31.16
N VAL A 368 0.26 0.82 30.47
CA VAL A 368 1.30 1.64 29.81
C VAL A 368 0.69 2.45 28.67
N ARG A 369 -0.04 1.81 27.74
CA ARG A 369 -0.71 2.51 26.64
C ARG A 369 -1.64 3.62 27.13
N SER A 370 -2.42 3.36 28.18
CA SER A 370 -3.30 4.36 28.79
C SER A 370 -2.53 5.59 29.28
N ARG A 371 -1.36 5.39 29.91
CA ARG A 371 -0.51 6.50 30.37
C ARG A 371 0.14 7.27 29.22
N ILE A 372 0.53 6.58 28.13
CA ILE A 372 1.05 7.25 26.93
C ILE A 372 -0.02 8.18 26.34
N VAL A 373 -1.21 7.65 26.08
CA VAL A 373 -2.28 8.36 25.35
C VAL A 373 -2.97 9.43 26.20
N HIS A 374 -3.25 9.16 27.48
CA HIS A 374 -4.08 10.05 28.31
C HIS A 374 -3.28 10.89 29.30
N SER A 375 -2.07 10.48 29.68
CA SER A 375 -1.26 11.20 30.67
C SER A 375 -0.09 11.97 30.04
N GLY A 376 0.10 11.90 28.72
CA GLY A 376 1.11 12.68 28.00
C GLY A 376 2.55 12.28 28.32
N LYS A 377 2.83 10.99 28.46
CA LYS A 377 4.18 10.49 28.74
C LYS A 377 5.14 10.87 27.60
N HIS A 378 6.37 11.29 27.93
CA HIS A 378 7.38 11.76 26.95
C HIS A 378 8.41 10.71 26.55
N ARG A 379 8.57 9.63 27.32
CA ARG A 379 9.48 8.50 27.02
C ARG A 379 9.07 7.26 27.79
N LEU A 380 9.37 6.08 27.27
CA LEU A 380 9.27 4.83 28.03
C LEU A 380 10.40 4.73 29.06
N THR A 381 10.14 4.03 30.17
CA THR A 381 11.20 3.57 31.08
C THR A 381 11.80 2.25 30.57
N ASP A 382 12.97 1.85 31.07
CA ASP A 382 13.61 0.58 30.67
C ASP A 382 12.68 -0.64 30.86
N GLU A 383 11.90 -0.66 31.95
CA GLU A 383 10.88 -1.69 32.19
C GLU A 383 9.74 -1.66 31.16
N GLU A 384 9.40 -0.48 30.67
CA GLU A 384 8.37 -0.30 29.64
C GLU A 384 8.87 -0.60 28.24
N GLU A 385 10.17 -0.40 27.98
CA GLU A 385 10.82 -0.89 26.76
C GLU A 385 10.79 -2.42 26.71
N ILE A 386 11.03 -3.10 27.84
CA ILE A 386 10.82 -4.56 27.93
C ILE A 386 9.37 -4.93 27.61
N LYS A 387 8.41 -4.13 28.07
CA LYS A 387 6.99 -4.30 27.76
C LYS A 387 6.66 -4.05 26.29
N LEU A 388 7.39 -3.17 25.59
CA LEU A 388 7.24 -2.99 24.16
C LEU A 388 7.58 -4.28 23.41
N PHE A 389 8.71 -4.92 23.73
CA PHE A 389 9.07 -6.21 23.14
C PHE A 389 8.02 -7.29 23.43
N GLN A 390 7.46 -7.29 24.64
CA GLN A 390 6.35 -8.19 24.99
C GLN A 390 5.10 -7.88 24.15
N MET A 391 4.75 -6.61 23.95
CA MET A 391 3.61 -6.20 23.13
C MET A 391 3.77 -6.65 21.68
N LEU A 392 4.93 -6.38 21.07
CA LEU A 392 5.25 -6.84 19.71
C LEU A 392 5.18 -8.36 19.60
N TRP A 393 5.68 -9.09 20.59
CA TRP A 393 5.58 -10.54 20.63
C TRP A 393 4.13 -11.02 20.68
N ILE A 394 3.28 -10.43 21.54
CA ILE A 394 1.85 -10.76 21.60
C ILE A 394 1.17 -10.44 20.26
N GLY A 395 1.44 -9.28 19.66
CA GLY A 395 0.91 -8.89 18.36
C GLY A 395 1.20 -9.92 17.26
N ARG A 396 2.46 -10.37 17.18
CA ARG A 396 2.86 -11.44 16.24
C ARG A 396 2.10 -12.74 16.50
N ARG A 397 1.96 -13.16 17.77
CA ARG A 397 1.28 -14.41 18.14
C ARG A 397 -0.21 -14.37 17.82
N VAL A 398 -0.86 -13.22 18.00
CA VAL A 398 -2.28 -13.03 17.66
C VAL A 398 -2.49 -13.10 16.15
N ILE A 399 -1.64 -12.43 15.36
CA ILE A 399 -1.67 -12.55 13.89
C ILE A 399 -1.47 -14.00 13.45
N GLN A 400 -0.48 -14.71 14.00
CA GLN A 400 -0.25 -16.13 13.70
C GLN A 400 -1.49 -16.99 13.99
N ALA A 401 -2.16 -16.76 15.11
CA ALA A 401 -3.37 -17.51 15.46
C ALA A 401 -4.53 -17.24 14.48
N GLU A 402 -4.67 -16.02 13.99
CA GLU A 402 -5.67 -15.68 12.97
C GLU A 402 -5.35 -16.34 11.62
N VAL A 403 -4.07 -16.34 11.22
CA VAL A 403 -3.61 -17.04 10.01
C VAL A 403 -3.89 -18.54 10.09
N ASP A 404 -3.63 -19.16 11.25
CA ASP A 404 -3.94 -20.57 11.49
C ASP A 404 -5.43 -20.88 11.29
N LEU A 405 -6.33 -19.96 11.65
CA LEU A 405 -7.77 -20.11 11.44
C LEU A 405 -8.12 -20.04 9.94
N ILE A 406 -7.62 -19.03 9.23
CA ILE A 406 -7.84 -18.87 7.77
C ILE A 406 -7.38 -20.11 7.01
N VAL A 407 -6.19 -20.63 7.33
CA VAL A 407 -5.64 -21.84 6.69
C VAL A 407 -6.53 -23.07 6.95
N ARG A 408 -7.04 -23.24 8.17
CA ARG A 408 -7.93 -24.36 8.53
C ARG A 408 -9.29 -24.26 7.85
N ASP A 409 -9.88 -23.07 7.78
CA ASP A 409 -11.18 -22.86 7.17
C ASP A 409 -11.12 -23.16 5.66
N ARG A 410 -10.08 -22.68 4.97
CA ARG A 410 -9.83 -23.00 3.56
C ARG A 410 -9.56 -24.49 3.32
N GLY A 411 -8.76 -25.13 4.17
CA GLY A 411 -8.51 -26.58 4.06
C GLY A 411 -9.79 -27.41 4.24
N SER A 412 -10.68 -26.97 5.13
CA SER A 412 -11.98 -27.61 5.37
C SER A 412 -12.92 -27.42 4.17
N GLU A 413 -12.93 -26.24 3.56
CA GLU A 413 -13.73 -25.95 2.36
C GLU A 413 -13.30 -26.79 1.15
N VAL A 414 -12.00 -26.96 0.92
CA VAL A 414 -11.49 -27.83 -0.16
C VAL A 414 -11.92 -29.28 0.06
N THR A 415 -11.80 -29.78 1.30
CA THR A 415 -12.22 -31.15 1.64
C THR A 415 -13.73 -31.34 1.41
N ARG A 416 -14.54 -30.34 1.78
CA ARG A 416 -15.99 -30.34 1.55
C ARG A 416 -16.34 -30.35 0.06
N ARG A 417 -15.71 -29.49 -0.76
CA ARG A 417 -15.94 -29.46 -2.22
C ARG A 417 -15.55 -30.77 -2.89
N ILE A 418 -14.47 -31.41 -2.47
CA ILE A 418 -14.08 -32.74 -2.98
C ILE A 418 -15.15 -33.77 -2.61
N ALA A 419 -15.66 -33.75 -1.38
CA ALA A 419 -16.72 -34.67 -0.95
C ALA A 419 -18.02 -34.47 -1.74
N GLU A 420 -18.42 -33.23 -2.02
CA GLU A 420 -19.61 -32.89 -2.83
C GLU A 420 -19.46 -33.34 -4.30
N VAL A 421 -18.27 -33.18 -4.89
CA VAL A 421 -17.99 -33.70 -6.26
C VAL A 421 -18.00 -35.23 -6.29
N LEU A 422 -17.50 -35.88 -5.24
CA LEU A 422 -17.46 -37.34 -5.14
C LEU A 422 -18.82 -37.96 -4.78
N SER A 423 -19.73 -37.23 -4.13
CA SER A 423 -21.08 -37.72 -3.80
C SER A 423 -22.05 -37.67 -4.97
N GLY A 424 -21.71 -36.97 -6.05
CA GLY A 424 -22.55 -36.89 -7.26
C GLY A 424 -23.78 -36.00 -7.13
N ASP A 425 -23.82 -35.13 -6.11
CA ASP A 425 -24.93 -34.19 -5.86
C ASP A 425 -24.76 -32.83 -6.58
N ALA A 426 -24.00 -32.79 -7.68
CA ALA A 426 -23.73 -31.57 -8.46
C ALA A 426 -24.62 -31.46 -9.72
#